data_AF-A0A1Y3N9T9-F1
#
_entry.id   AF-A0A1Y3N9T9-F1
#
_cell.length_a   1.000
_cell.length_b   1.000
_cell.length_c   1.000
_cell.angle_alpha   90.00
_cell.angle_beta   90.00
_cell.angle_gamma   90.00
#
_symmetry.space_group_name_H-M   'P 1'
#
loop_
_entity.id
_entity.type
_entity.pdbx_description
1 polymer ?
#
loop_
_entity_poly.entity_id
_entity_poly.type
_entity_poly.pdbx_seq_one_letter_code
_entity_poly.pdbx_strand_id
1 'polypeptide(L)'
;LRVRVGPNNDILTLCDVNNDTKPLFIYDDDFIGNVTVRVVNFSGITPENTPPISMTDYFGKRKRLFSVQIQGRFRKNWSVDHINFGGAFDNKVTLPMGASLAIKLAQMIDPALENHIAEEHPSMTSPILCQMNMVNVIKAKTPLDQLPEL
;
A
#
# COMPACT_ATOMS: atom_id res chain seq x y z
N LEU A 1 -6.22 14.96 5.88
CA LEU A 1 -5.90 13.58 5.45
C LEU A 1 -5.74 12.70 6.68
N ARG A 2 -6.30 11.49 6.69
CA ARG A 2 -6.12 10.48 7.75
C ARG A 2 -5.61 9.21 7.10
N VAL A 3 -4.47 8.70 7.53
CA VAL A 3 -3.86 7.48 6.98
C VAL A 3 -3.88 6.40 8.05
N ARG A 4 -4.49 5.25 7.74
CA ARG A 4 -4.49 4.09 8.62
C ARG A 4 -3.90 2.89 7.90
N VAL A 5 -3.23 2.01 8.65
CA VAL A 5 -2.61 0.81 8.12
C VAL A 5 -2.90 -0.36 9.05
N GLY A 6 -3.07 -1.55 8.47
CA GLY A 6 -3.16 -2.80 9.18
C GLY A 6 -3.39 -3.97 8.23
N PRO A 7 -3.58 -5.19 8.75
CA PRO A 7 -3.69 -6.40 7.92
C PRO A 7 -4.98 -6.46 7.08
N ASN A 8 -6.05 -5.80 7.53
CA ASN A 8 -7.34 -5.76 6.83
C ASN A 8 -8.14 -4.50 7.19
N ASN A 9 -9.34 -4.36 6.62
CA ASN A 9 -10.19 -3.18 6.81
C ASN A 9 -10.76 -3.02 8.23
N ASP A 10 -10.87 -4.11 8.99
CA ASP A 10 -11.39 -4.12 10.36
C ASP A 10 -10.31 -3.76 11.39
N ILE A 11 -9.07 -4.12 11.10
CA ILE A 11 -7.91 -3.92 11.98
C ILE A 11 -7.02 -2.82 11.37
N LEU A 12 -7.29 -1.57 11.72
CA LEU A 12 -6.58 -0.41 11.18
C LEU A 12 -6.05 0.50 12.30
N THR A 13 -4.76 0.80 12.26
CA THR A 13 -4.09 1.71 13.21
C THR A 13 -3.68 3.00 12.52
N LEU A 14 -3.78 4.13 13.22
CA LEU A 14 -3.39 5.44 12.68
C LEU A 14 -1.89 5.48 12.43
N CYS A 15 -1.48 5.87 11.21
CA CYS A 15 -0.09 5.94 10.80
C CYS A 15 0.55 7.27 11.22
N ASP A 16 1.75 7.20 11.78
CA ASP A 16 2.61 8.37 11.99
C ASP A 16 3.30 8.73 10.66
N VAL A 17 2.53 9.40 9.77
CA VAL A 17 2.97 9.71 8.41
C VAL A 17 4.26 10.54 8.45
N ASN A 18 5.18 10.24 7.53
CA ASN A 18 6.51 10.85 7.44
C ASN A 18 7.47 10.50 8.61
N ASN A 19 7.08 9.66 9.57
CA ASN A 19 7.97 9.19 10.62
C ASN A 19 8.55 7.80 10.29
N ASP A 20 9.67 7.77 9.58
CA ASP A 20 10.34 6.53 9.18
C ASP A 20 10.94 5.73 10.35
N THR A 21 11.08 6.35 11.53
CA THR A 21 11.58 5.67 12.75
C THR A 21 10.50 4.88 13.48
N LYS A 22 9.23 5.10 13.13
CA LYS A 22 8.07 4.44 13.72
C LYS A 22 7.19 3.81 12.63
N PRO A 23 7.69 2.81 11.89
CA PRO A 23 6.84 2.08 10.94
C PRO A 23 5.71 1.37 11.68
N LEU A 24 4.57 1.21 11.01
CA LEU A 24 3.50 0.36 11.51
C LEU A 24 3.81 -1.10 11.20
N PHE A 25 3.80 -1.93 12.23
CA PHE A 25 3.99 -3.36 12.11
C PHE A 25 2.68 -4.06 11.75
N ILE A 26 2.75 -4.95 10.76
CA ILE A 26 1.66 -5.83 10.33
C ILE A 26 2.07 -7.26 10.61
N TYR A 27 1.16 -8.02 11.20
CA TYR A 27 1.28 -9.44 11.43
C TYR A 27 -0.09 -10.10 11.30
N ASP A 28 -0.16 -11.10 10.44
CA ASP A 28 -1.26 -12.05 10.32
C ASP A 28 -0.71 -13.42 9.87
N ASP A 29 -1.58 -14.35 9.51
CA ASP A 29 -1.19 -15.70 9.07
C ASP A 29 -0.42 -15.73 7.75
N ASP A 30 -0.50 -14.68 6.94
CA ASP A 30 0.00 -14.65 5.56
C ASP A 30 1.21 -13.74 5.40
N PHE A 31 1.34 -12.70 6.21
CA PHE A 31 2.36 -11.68 6.09
C PHE A 31 2.85 -11.18 7.45
N ILE A 32 4.15 -10.90 7.50
CA ILE A 32 4.79 -10.18 8.59
C ILE A 32 5.67 -9.09 8.03
N GLY A 33 5.52 -7.86 8.52
CA GLY A 33 6.32 -6.75 8.03
C GLY A 33 6.01 -5.40 8.63
N ASN A 34 6.65 -4.39 8.07
CA ASN A 34 6.58 -3.00 8.45
C ASN A 34 6.11 -2.17 7.26
N VAL A 35 5.27 -1.18 7.54
CA VAL A 35 4.76 -0.23 6.56
C VAL A 35 5.06 1.19 7.00
N THR A 36 5.61 1.98 6.08
CA THR A 36 5.81 3.42 6.25
C THR A 36 5.06 4.17 5.14
N VAL A 37 4.36 5.24 5.51
CA VAL A 37 3.68 6.12 4.56
C VAL A 37 4.30 7.51 4.63
N ARG A 38 4.57 8.09 3.46
CA ARG A 38 5.14 9.43 3.31
C ARG A 38 4.24 10.26 2.42
N VAL A 39 4.02 11.52 2.76
CA VAL A 39 3.19 12.47 2.00
C VAL A 39 3.85 13.84 2.02
N VAL A 40 4.00 14.47 0.86
CA VAL A 40 4.52 15.83 0.74
C VAL A 40 3.54 16.82 1.37
N ASN A 41 4.04 17.78 2.13
CA ASN A 41 3.25 18.82 2.81
C ASN A 41 2.15 18.22 3.70
N PHE A 42 2.47 17.14 4.41
CA PHE A 42 1.49 16.48 5.26
C PHE A 42 1.06 17.37 6.42
N SER A 43 -0.24 17.66 6.46
CA SER A 43 -0.90 18.42 7.53
C SER A 43 -2.12 17.64 8.07
N GLY A 44 -2.02 16.31 8.07
CA GLY A 44 -3.11 15.41 8.43
C GLY A 44 -3.17 15.07 9.91
N ILE A 45 -3.98 14.05 10.22
CA ILE A 45 -4.16 13.55 11.59
C ILE A 45 -3.04 12.57 11.92
N THR A 46 -2.43 12.73 13.08
CA THR A 46 -1.34 11.93 13.63
C THR A 46 -1.77 11.16 14.88
N PRO A 47 -1.08 10.06 15.24
CA PRO A 47 -1.25 9.41 16.54
C PRO A 47 -0.97 10.36 17.70
N GLU A 48 -1.66 10.15 18.83
CA GLU A 48 -1.39 10.85 20.10
C GLU A 48 -1.46 12.39 20.01
N ASN A 49 -2.09 12.94 18.95
CA ASN A 49 -2.13 14.37 18.64
C ASN A 49 -0.75 15.04 18.53
N THR A 50 0.27 14.30 18.08
CA THR A 50 1.60 14.89 17.82
C THR A 50 1.56 15.85 16.63
N PRO A 51 2.45 16.87 16.55
CA PRO A 51 2.51 17.72 15.37
C PRO A 51 2.83 16.92 14.10
N PRO A 52 2.12 17.16 12.97
CA PRO A 52 2.40 16.46 11.72
C PRO A 52 3.78 16.81 11.18
N ILE A 53 4.52 15.80 10.73
CA ILE A 53 5.79 15.98 10.02
C ILE A 53 5.45 16.30 8.56
N SER A 54 5.73 17.53 8.12
CA SER A 54 5.31 18.00 6.79
C SER A 54 6.07 17.36 5.62
N MET A 55 7.36 17.03 5.81
CA MET A 55 8.25 16.57 4.75
C MET A 55 9.29 15.58 5.27
N THR A 56 9.83 14.74 4.38
CA THR A 56 10.96 13.84 4.64
C THR A 56 12.04 13.98 3.58
N ASP A 57 13.27 13.62 3.93
CA ASP A 57 14.41 13.57 2.99
C ASP A 57 14.21 12.56 1.86
N TYR A 58 13.32 11.58 2.04
CA TYR A 58 12.93 10.64 1.00
C TYR A 58 12.51 11.35 -0.29
N PHE A 59 11.78 12.47 -0.19
CA PHE A 59 11.34 13.17 -1.39
C PHE A 59 12.51 13.84 -2.10
N GLY A 60 13.42 14.52 -1.40
CA GLY A 60 14.60 15.15 -1.99
C GLY A 60 14.26 15.91 -3.29
N LYS A 61 14.81 15.47 -4.43
CA LYS A 61 14.51 16.02 -5.77
C LYS A 61 13.43 15.25 -6.56
N ARG A 62 12.83 14.22 -5.97
CA ARG A 62 11.82 13.36 -6.60
C ARG A 62 10.50 14.14 -6.74
N LYS A 63 9.84 14.02 -7.89
CA LYS A 63 8.52 14.65 -8.15
C LYS A 63 7.34 13.80 -7.63
N ARG A 64 7.56 12.94 -6.62
CA ARG A 64 6.50 12.09 -6.05
C ARG A 64 5.75 12.86 -4.97
N LEU A 65 4.42 12.71 -4.93
CA LEU A 65 3.57 13.39 -3.93
C LEU A 65 3.40 12.56 -2.66
N PHE A 66 3.51 11.24 -2.78
CA PHE A 66 3.43 10.31 -1.65
C PHE A 66 4.27 9.06 -1.93
N SER A 67 4.46 8.25 -0.90
CA SER A 67 5.10 6.94 -0.98
C SER A 67 4.48 6.02 0.04
N VAL A 68 4.12 4.81 -0.38
CA VAL A 68 3.85 3.68 0.51
C VAL A 68 5.02 2.72 0.34
N GLN A 69 5.63 2.32 1.46
CA GLN A 69 6.72 1.35 1.46
C GLN A 69 6.37 0.23 2.42
N ILE A 70 6.49 -0.99 1.91
CA ILE A 70 6.23 -2.23 2.63
C ILE A 70 7.56 -2.99 2.66
N GLN A 71 7.98 -3.41 3.84
CA GLN A 71 9.12 -4.30 4.05
C GLN A 71 8.64 -5.48 4.87
N GLY A 72 8.78 -6.69 4.35
CA GLY A 72 8.34 -7.85 5.10
C GLY A 72 8.56 -9.13 4.34
N ARG A 73 7.86 -10.16 4.79
CA ARG A 73 7.92 -11.50 4.25
C ARG A 73 6.56 -12.17 4.36
N PHE A 74 6.21 -12.93 3.33
CA PHE A 74 5.10 -13.86 3.39
C PHE A 74 5.41 -15.06 4.29
N ARG A 75 4.45 -15.43 5.14
CA ARG A 75 4.55 -16.55 6.08
C ARG A 75 4.08 -17.88 5.49
N LYS A 76 3.48 -17.85 4.30
CA LYS A 76 3.10 -19.01 3.50
C LYS A 76 3.71 -18.90 2.10
N ASN A 77 3.73 -20.02 1.38
CA ASN A 77 4.04 -20.02 -0.04
C ASN A 77 2.87 -19.42 -0.80
N TRP A 78 3.10 -18.25 -1.40
CA TRP A 78 2.14 -17.59 -2.27
C TRP A 78 2.64 -17.60 -3.70
N SER A 79 1.74 -17.92 -4.65
CA SER A 79 2.00 -17.54 -6.04
C SER A 79 1.91 -16.03 -6.14
N VAL A 80 2.80 -15.43 -6.94
CA VAL A 80 2.75 -13.99 -7.23
C VAL A 80 1.43 -13.62 -7.89
N ASP A 81 0.81 -14.54 -8.62
CA ASP A 81 -0.50 -14.35 -9.27
C ASP A 81 -1.65 -14.14 -8.26
N HIS A 82 -1.46 -14.50 -6.99
CA HIS A 82 -2.46 -14.32 -5.94
C HIS A 82 -2.21 -13.07 -5.10
N ILE A 83 -1.16 -12.30 -5.40
CA ILE A 83 -0.80 -11.11 -4.63
C ILE A 83 -1.04 -9.89 -5.51
N ASN A 84 -2.15 -9.21 -5.24
CA ASN A 84 -2.50 -7.98 -5.94
C ASN A 84 -2.08 -6.74 -5.14
N PHE A 85 -1.76 -5.67 -5.86
CA PHE A 85 -1.53 -4.34 -5.32
C PHE A 85 -2.34 -3.32 -6.11
N GLY A 86 -2.94 -2.36 -5.42
CA GLY A 86 -3.75 -1.34 -6.05
C GLY A 86 -4.62 -0.59 -5.06
N GLY A 87 -5.73 -0.03 -5.56
CA GLY A 87 -6.67 0.75 -4.79
C GLY A 87 -8.05 0.10 -4.76
N ALA A 88 -8.73 0.25 -3.63
CA ALA A 88 -10.13 -0.11 -3.47
C ALA A 88 -10.87 1.01 -2.73
N PHE A 89 -12.19 1.08 -2.92
CA PHE A 89 -13.08 2.01 -2.27
C PHE A 89 -14.13 1.23 -1.48
N ASP A 90 -14.43 1.68 -0.26
CA ASP A 90 -15.44 1.04 0.59
C ASP A 90 -16.83 1.07 -0.05
N ASN A 91 -17.12 2.12 -0.81
CA ASN A 91 -18.41 2.37 -1.42
C ASN A 91 -18.26 2.74 -2.90
N LYS A 92 -19.33 2.52 -3.65
CA LYS A 92 -19.46 2.94 -5.04
C LYS A 92 -19.07 4.39 -5.23
N VAL A 93 -18.26 4.65 -6.27
CA VAL A 93 -17.80 5.98 -6.62
C VAL A 93 -18.52 6.51 -7.86
N THR A 94 -18.88 7.78 -7.85
CA THR A 94 -19.38 8.47 -9.04
C THR A 94 -18.20 8.88 -9.89
N LEU A 95 -18.05 8.27 -11.06
CA LEU A 95 -16.96 8.56 -11.97
C LEU A 95 -17.18 9.90 -12.70
N PRO A 96 -16.15 10.76 -12.79
CA PRO A 96 -16.24 11.97 -13.58
C PRO A 96 -16.35 11.65 -15.08
N MET A 97 -16.89 12.60 -15.85
CA MET A 97 -16.90 12.49 -17.31
C MET A 97 -15.48 12.25 -17.84
N GLY A 98 -15.33 11.27 -18.74
CA GLY A 98 -14.04 10.89 -19.33
C GLY A 98 -13.24 9.85 -18.54
N ALA A 99 -13.69 9.41 -17.36
CA ALA A 99 -13.01 8.37 -16.58
C ALA A 99 -12.80 7.08 -17.38
N SER A 100 -13.75 6.70 -18.24
CA SER A 100 -13.64 5.51 -19.09
C SER A 100 -12.45 5.54 -20.04
N LEU A 101 -12.05 6.73 -20.54
CA LEU A 101 -10.87 6.89 -21.37
C LEU A 101 -9.59 6.77 -20.54
N ALA A 102 -9.56 7.41 -19.38
CA ALA A 102 -8.42 7.32 -18.45
C ALA A 102 -8.16 5.86 -18.01
N ILE A 103 -9.23 5.11 -17.72
CA ILE A 103 -9.15 3.69 -17.36
C ILE A 103 -8.58 2.87 -18.51
N LYS A 104 -9.05 3.08 -19.76
CA LYS A 104 -8.49 2.39 -20.93
C LYS A 104 -7.00 2.68 -21.13
N LEU A 105 -6.57 3.93 -20.91
CA LEU A 105 -5.15 4.29 -20.97
C LEU A 105 -4.36 3.61 -19.84
N ALA A 106 -4.91 3.52 -18.63
CA ALA A 106 -4.28 2.81 -17.52
C ALA A 106 -4.10 1.31 -17.85
N GLN A 107 -5.13 0.65 -18.42
CA GLN A 107 -5.06 -0.75 -18.85
C GLN A 107 -4.13 -0.97 -20.06
N MET A 108 -3.85 0.06 -20.85
CA MET A 108 -2.84 -0.01 -21.92
C MET A 108 -1.42 0.02 -21.35
N ILE A 109 -1.19 0.79 -20.29
CA ILE A 109 0.11 0.87 -19.59
C ILE A 109 0.36 -0.39 -18.75
N ASP A 110 -0.68 -0.86 -18.06
CA ASP A 110 -0.68 -2.07 -17.25
C ASP A 110 -1.76 -3.04 -17.75
N PRO A 111 -1.41 -3.96 -18.67
CA PRO A 111 -2.36 -4.94 -19.22
C PRO A 111 -2.92 -5.92 -18.19
N ALA A 112 -2.28 -6.04 -17.02
CA ALA A 112 -2.73 -6.92 -15.94
C ALA A 112 -3.66 -6.19 -14.95
N LEU A 113 -4.04 -4.94 -15.24
CA LEU A 113 -4.95 -4.15 -14.42
C LEU A 113 -6.40 -4.65 -14.51
N GLU A 114 -6.83 -5.30 -13.45
CA GLU A 114 -8.21 -5.65 -13.19
C GLU A 114 -8.98 -4.42 -12.74
N ASN A 115 -10.10 -4.15 -13.41
CA ASN A 115 -10.89 -2.94 -13.20
C ASN A 115 -12.33 -3.30 -12.81
N HIS A 116 -12.64 -3.09 -11.54
CA HIS A 116 -13.94 -3.31 -10.92
C HIS A 116 -14.58 -2.00 -10.47
N ILE A 117 -14.18 -0.87 -11.07
CA ILE A 117 -14.56 0.48 -10.58
C ILE A 117 -16.07 0.77 -10.61
N ALA A 118 -16.84 0.01 -11.41
CA ALA A 118 -18.29 0.17 -11.55
C ALA A 118 -19.11 -0.63 -10.53
N GLU A 119 -18.45 -1.49 -9.76
CA GLU A 119 -19.07 -2.40 -8.78
C GLU A 119 -19.44 -1.68 -7.48
N GLU A 120 -20.12 -2.39 -6.56
CA GLU A 120 -20.53 -1.85 -5.26
C GLU A 120 -19.34 -1.57 -4.33
N HIS A 121 -18.30 -2.40 -4.45
CA HIS A 121 -16.99 -2.24 -3.81
C HIS A 121 -15.93 -2.03 -4.90
N PRO A 122 -15.78 -0.79 -5.40
CA PRO A 122 -14.91 -0.51 -6.51
C PRO A 122 -13.46 -0.85 -6.20
N SER A 123 -12.78 -1.52 -7.12
CA SER A 123 -11.35 -1.74 -7.02
C SER A 123 -10.65 -1.64 -8.38
N MET A 124 -9.37 -1.30 -8.32
CA MET A 124 -8.46 -1.30 -9.46
C MET A 124 -7.12 -1.83 -8.97
N THR A 125 -6.81 -3.06 -9.33
CA THR A 125 -5.65 -3.78 -8.81
C THR A 125 -4.97 -4.59 -9.92
N SER A 126 -3.69 -4.86 -9.74
CA SER A 126 -2.93 -5.75 -10.62
C SER A 126 -1.99 -6.61 -9.77
N PRO A 127 -1.41 -7.69 -10.32
CA PRO A 127 -0.34 -8.42 -9.64
C PRO A 127 0.74 -7.47 -9.14
N ILE A 128 1.23 -7.70 -7.91
CA ILE A 128 2.09 -6.77 -7.17
C ILE A 128 3.31 -6.29 -7.96
N LEU A 129 3.88 -7.15 -8.81
CA LEU A 129 5.05 -6.82 -9.62
C LEU A 129 4.76 -5.83 -10.77
N CYS A 130 3.50 -5.72 -11.21
CA CYS A 130 3.09 -4.80 -12.27
C CYS A 130 2.94 -3.35 -11.76
N GLN A 131 2.54 -3.18 -10.50
CA GLN A 131 2.20 -1.87 -9.92
C GLN A 131 3.32 -1.26 -9.07
N MET A 132 4.23 -2.08 -8.54
CA MET A 132 5.29 -1.61 -7.66
C MET A 132 6.39 -0.86 -8.43
N ASN A 133 6.62 0.40 -8.05
CA ASN A 133 7.66 1.24 -8.66
C ASN A 133 9.09 0.69 -8.47
N MET A 134 9.36 0.08 -7.31
CA MET A 134 10.65 -0.47 -6.92
C MET A 134 10.39 -1.73 -6.09
N VAL A 135 11.07 -2.82 -6.41
CA VAL A 135 11.02 -4.07 -5.66
C VAL A 135 12.45 -4.53 -5.39
N ASN A 136 12.73 -4.89 -4.14
CA ASN A 136 13.95 -5.56 -3.75
C ASN A 136 13.58 -6.87 -3.08
N VAL A 137 14.04 -8.00 -3.65
CA VAL A 137 13.75 -9.33 -3.14
C VAL A 137 15.06 -9.99 -2.75
N ILE A 138 15.12 -10.48 -1.52
CA ILE A 138 16.25 -11.25 -1.00
C ILE A 138 15.77 -12.63 -0.54
N LYS A 139 16.61 -13.65 -0.72
CA LYS A 139 16.31 -14.98 -0.20
C LYS A 139 16.27 -14.92 1.33
N ALA A 140 15.15 -15.35 1.91
CA ALA A 140 15.02 -15.40 3.35
C ALA A 140 15.97 -16.43 3.96
N LYS A 141 16.60 -16.08 5.09
CA LYS A 141 17.54 -16.96 5.79
C LYS A 141 16.84 -18.12 6.50
N THR A 142 15.67 -17.84 7.08
CA THR A 142 14.88 -18.81 7.83
C THR A 142 13.89 -19.52 6.89
N PRO A 143 13.80 -20.85 6.88
CA PRO A 143 12.70 -21.58 6.23
C PRO A 143 11.32 -21.19 6.77
N LEU A 144 10.24 -21.46 6.02
CA LEU A 144 8.87 -21.07 6.43
C LEU A 144 8.37 -21.88 7.63
N ASP A 145 8.70 -23.16 7.68
CA ASP A 145 8.42 -24.11 8.77
C ASP A 145 9.18 -23.80 10.08
N GLN A 146 10.08 -22.83 10.04
CA GLN A 146 10.90 -22.39 11.17
C GLN A 146 10.64 -20.93 11.56
N LEU A 147 9.57 -20.32 11.00
CA LEU A 147 9.18 -18.97 11.41
C LEU A 147 8.61 -19.01 12.83
N PRO A 148 9.02 -18.09 13.72
CA PRO A 148 8.44 -18.01 15.06
C PRO A 148 6.98 -17.58 14.97
N GLU A 149 6.16 -18.11 15.89
CA GLU A 149 4.87 -17.52 16.22
C GLU A 149 5.11 -16.30 17.13
N LEU A 150 4.46 -15.18 16.80
CA LEU A 150 4.47 -13.95 17.57
C LEU A 150 3.14 -13.78 18.32
#